data_AF-A0A0Q4CED0-F1
#
_entry.id   AF-A0A0Q4CED0-F1
#
_cell.length_a   1.000
_cell.length_b   1.000
_cell.length_c   1.000
_cell.angle_alpha   90.00
_cell.angle_beta   90.00
_cell.angle_gamma   90.00
#
_symmetry.space_group_name_H-M   'P 1'
#
loop_
_entity.id
_entity.type
_entity.pdbx_description
1 polymer ?
#
loop_
_entity_poly.entity_id
_entity_poly.type
_entity_poly.pdbx_seq_one_letter_code
_entity_poly.pdbx_strand_id
1 'polypeptide(L)'
;MAALVAGLLTPAPLLAQERDIYHNEIRNDMSRCRADRGPALMVTVDGVKSSSGKVRIQSYRATPGDWLVKGHWLTRIEVPARAGTMTFCVPLPASGLYGIAVRHDVNGSGETDIRVDGGAMSNNPSINIFNMGKPSYTKVGVPVGNGVRSIRVQMRYL
;
A
#
# COMPACT_ATOMS: atom_id res chain seq x y z
N MET A 1 -10.61 -57.08 25.40
CA MET A 1 -11.54 -55.97 25.69
C MET A 1 -10.80 -54.67 25.42
N ALA A 2 -11.37 -53.83 24.56
CA ALA A 2 -10.71 -52.74 23.86
C ALA A 2 -10.34 -51.55 24.78
N ALA A 3 -9.15 -50.99 24.59
CA ALA A 3 -8.72 -49.74 25.20
C ALA A 3 -9.15 -48.57 24.29
N LEU A 4 -10.07 -47.73 24.79
CA LEU A 4 -10.47 -46.48 24.16
C LEU A 4 -9.49 -45.38 24.58
N VAL A 5 -8.67 -44.91 23.64
CA VAL A 5 -7.82 -43.72 23.83
C VAL A 5 -8.63 -42.51 23.39
N ALA A 6 -9.09 -41.71 24.35
CA ALA A 6 -9.78 -40.44 24.09
C ALA A 6 -8.75 -39.36 23.73
N GLY A 7 -8.70 -38.96 22.45
CA GLY A 7 -7.88 -37.86 21.98
C GLY A 7 -8.48 -36.51 22.37
N LEU A 8 -7.76 -35.74 23.19
CA LEU A 8 -8.07 -34.35 23.49
C LEU A 8 -7.75 -33.47 22.27
N LEU A 9 -8.78 -32.92 21.64
CA LEU A 9 -8.64 -31.84 20.64
C LEU A 9 -8.30 -30.54 21.39
N THR A 10 -7.05 -30.11 21.35
CA THR A 10 -6.68 -28.76 21.78
C THR A 10 -7.07 -27.75 20.69
N PRO A 11 -7.92 -26.76 20.97
CA PRO A 11 -8.19 -25.69 20.02
C PRO A 11 -6.92 -24.85 19.85
N ALA A 12 -6.34 -24.85 18.65
CA ALA A 12 -5.21 -24.01 18.33
C ALA A 12 -5.62 -22.51 18.42
N PRO A 13 -4.80 -21.65 19.05
CA PRO A 13 -5.10 -20.23 19.17
C PRO A 13 -5.05 -19.54 17.80
N LEU A 14 -6.15 -18.84 17.45
CA LEU A 14 -6.41 -18.13 16.20
C LEU A 14 -5.54 -16.87 15.97
N LEU A 15 -4.38 -16.76 16.62
CA LEU A 15 -3.56 -15.53 16.62
C LEU A 15 -2.34 -15.59 15.68
N ALA A 16 -2.10 -16.72 15.00
CA ALA A 16 -0.93 -16.89 14.13
C ALA A 16 -1.11 -16.34 12.70
N GLN A 17 -2.34 -16.03 12.26
CA GLN A 17 -2.63 -15.73 10.85
C GLN A 17 -2.45 -14.26 10.44
N GLU A 18 -2.23 -13.33 11.39
CA GLU A 18 -2.09 -11.90 11.08
C GLU A 18 -0.66 -11.47 10.69
N ARG A 19 0.36 -12.32 10.82
CA ARG A 19 1.72 -11.95 10.38
C ARG A 19 1.96 -12.11 8.88
N ASP A 20 1.16 -12.92 8.19
CA ASP A 20 1.34 -13.24 6.76
C ASP A 20 0.74 -12.21 5.80
N ILE A 21 0.05 -11.17 6.30
CA ILE A 21 -0.57 -10.13 5.46
C ILE A 21 0.34 -8.94 5.18
N TYR A 22 1.43 -8.80 5.92
CA TYR A 22 2.44 -7.77 5.69
C TYR A 22 3.50 -8.26 4.72
N HIS A 23 4.23 -7.32 4.15
CA HIS A 23 5.37 -7.60 3.30
C HIS A 23 5.08 -8.31 1.96
N ASN A 24 3.86 -8.18 1.43
CA ASN A 24 3.50 -8.79 0.15
C ASN A 24 4.00 -7.96 -1.05
N GLU A 25 5.17 -8.28 -1.58
CA GLU A 25 5.70 -7.65 -2.79
C GLU A 25 5.19 -8.35 -4.05
N ILE A 26 4.59 -7.58 -4.96
CA ILE A 26 3.98 -8.11 -6.19
C ILE A 26 4.38 -7.27 -7.40
N ARG A 27 4.29 -7.87 -8.59
CA ARG A 27 4.38 -7.14 -9.86
C ARG A 27 3.12 -6.32 -10.08
N ASN A 28 3.25 -5.22 -10.83
CA ASN A 28 2.08 -4.46 -11.27
C ASN A 28 1.28 -5.27 -12.29
N ASP A 29 0.12 -5.79 -11.88
CA ASP A 29 -0.78 -6.56 -12.73
C ASP A 29 -2.19 -5.96 -12.71
N MET A 30 -2.53 -5.28 -13.80
CA MET A 30 -3.80 -4.59 -13.96
C MET A 30 -5.01 -5.54 -14.00
N SER A 31 -4.81 -6.82 -14.31
CA SER A 31 -5.89 -7.81 -14.35
C SER A 31 -6.51 -8.07 -12.97
N ARG A 32 -5.77 -7.78 -11.89
CA ARG A 32 -6.25 -7.93 -10.50
C ARG A 32 -7.23 -6.85 -10.08
N CYS A 33 -7.41 -5.80 -10.89
CA CYS A 33 -8.33 -4.69 -10.66
C CYS A 33 -9.43 -4.59 -11.73
N ARG A 34 -9.85 -5.73 -12.29
CA ARG A 34 -11.04 -5.82 -13.16
C ARG A 34 -12.34 -5.69 -12.33
N ALA A 35 -13.46 -5.38 -13.00
CA ALA A 35 -14.73 -5.08 -12.35
C ALA A 35 -15.30 -6.23 -11.48
N ASP A 36 -14.96 -7.49 -11.80
CA ASP A 36 -15.35 -8.72 -11.10
C ASP A 36 -14.37 -9.11 -9.97
N ARG A 37 -13.35 -8.29 -9.71
CA ARG A 37 -12.33 -8.52 -8.68
C ARG A 37 -12.48 -7.55 -7.52
N GLY A 38 -11.69 -7.78 -6.48
CA GLY A 38 -11.62 -6.96 -5.29
C GLY A 38 -11.56 -7.81 -4.02
N PRO A 39 -11.29 -7.19 -2.86
CA PRO A 39 -11.10 -5.74 -2.66
C PRO A 39 -9.75 -5.25 -3.21
N ALA A 40 -9.76 -4.11 -3.93
CA ALA A 40 -8.53 -3.53 -4.50
C ALA A 40 -8.65 -2.02 -4.76
N LEU A 41 -7.50 -1.36 -4.88
CA LEU A 41 -7.38 0.02 -5.34
C LEU A 41 -6.73 0.10 -6.72
N MET A 42 -7.42 0.70 -7.67
CA MET A 42 -6.86 1.13 -8.94
C MET A 42 -6.29 2.54 -8.76
N VAL A 43 -4.97 2.67 -8.65
CA VAL A 43 -4.30 3.93 -8.29
C VAL A 43 -3.67 4.54 -9.53
N THR A 44 -4.16 5.71 -9.94
CA THR A 44 -3.49 6.53 -10.95
C THR A 44 -2.58 7.54 -10.25
N VAL A 45 -1.29 7.50 -10.56
CA VAL A 45 -0.25 8.39 -10.04
C VAL A 45 0.07 9.42 -11.11
N ASP A 46 -0.18 10.69 -10.79
CA ASP A 46 0.04 11.81 -11.68
C ASP A 46 1.30 12.60 -11.32
N GLY A 47 1.94 13.18 -12.34
CA GLY A 47 3.06 14.09 -12.17
C GLY A 47 4.39 13.43 -11.83
N VAL A 48 4.62 12.19 -12.26
CA VAL A 48 5.95 11.56 -12.15
C VAL A 48 6.96 12.41 -12.94
N LYS A 49 7.95 12.99 -12.25
CA LYS A 49 8.82 14.06 -12.79
C LYS A 49 9.72 13.61 -13.94
N SER A 50 10.20 12.37 -13.93
CA SER A 50 11.11 11.82 -14.94
C SER A 50 10.96 10.30 -15.05
N SER A 51 11.51 9.71 -16.10
CA SER A 51 11.59 8.24 -16.28
C SER A 51 12.84 7.63 -15.64
N SER A 52 13.51 8.35 -14.75
CA SER A 52 14.72 7.89 -14.06
C SER A 52 14.36 7.20 -12.76
N GLY A 53 15.09 6.15 -12.41
CA GLY A 53 14.88 5.44 -11.14
C GLY A 53 13.57 4.65 -11.12
N LYS A 54 12.90 4.62 -9.97
CA LYS A 54 11.76 3.72 -9.73
C LYS A 54 10.60 4.41 -9.03
N VAL A 55 9.39 3.97 -9.35
CA VAL A 55 8.19 4.30 -8.59
C VAL A 55 7.80 3.10 -7.74
N ARG A 56 7.69 3.34 -6.43
CA ARG A 56 7.21 2.39 -5.43
C ARG A 56 5.86 2.84 -4.91
N ILE A 57 4.89 1.94 -4.89
CA ILE A 57 3.58 2.12 -4.26
C ILE A 57 3.41 1.10 -3.14
N GLN A 58 2.88 1.56 -2.01
CA GLN A 58 2.62 0.72 -0.85
C GLN A 58 1.21 0.99 -0.31
N SER A 59 0.52 -0.07 0.07
CA SER A 59 -0.73 0.00 0.84
C SER A 59 -0.49 -0.25 2.32
N TYR A 60 -1.29 0.40 3.15
CA TYR A 60 -1.30 0.29 4.60
C TYR A 60 -2.74 0.30 5.09
N ARG A 61 -3.04 -0.36 6.21
CA ARG A 61 -4.28 -0.07 6.95
C ARG A 61 -4.20 1.39 7.40
N ALA A 62 -5.29 2.15 7.25
CA ALA A 62 -5.35 3.54 7.71
C ALA A 62 -5.66 3.57 9.21
N THR A 63 -4.69 3.16 10.01
CA THR A 63 -4.74 3.14 11.49
C THR A 63 -3.48 3.81 12.04
N PRO A 64 -3.47 4.27 13.30
CA PRO A 64 -2.25 4.79 13.92
C PRO A 64 -1.12 3.75 14.01
N GLY A 65 -1.46 2.47 14.13
CA GLY A 65 -0.49 1.38 14.33
C GLY A 65 0.16 0.87 13.05
N ASP A 66 -0.40 1.19 11.88
CA ASP A 66 0.09 0.65 10.60
C ASP A 66 0.58 1.73 9.65
N TRP A 67 -0.07 2.90 9.63
CA TRP A 67 0.21 3.94 8.64
C TRP A 67 1.67 4.41 8.69
N LEU A 68 2.43 4.13 7.63
CA LEU A 68 3.86 4.43 7.49
C LEU A 68 4.75 3.89 8.62
N VAL A 69 4.26 2.91 9.38
CA VAL A 69 5.07 2.17 10.34
C VAL A 69 5.97 1.21 9.57
N LYS A 70 7.26 1.20 9.91
CA LYS A 70 8.26 0.39 9.22
C LYS A 70 7.87 -1.08 9.32
N GLY A 71 7.69 -1.72 8.16
CA GLY A 71 7.30 -3.13 8.06
C GLY A 71 5.79 -3.41 8.08
N HIS A 72 4.96 -2.39 8.27
CA HIS A 72 3.49 -2.57 8.33
C HIS A 72 2.80 -2.31 6.98
N TRP A 73 3.57 -2.30 5.89
CA TRP A 73 3.00 -2.23 4.56
C TRP A 73 2.41 -3.59 4.18
N LEU A 74 1.23 -3.56 3.59
CA LEU A 74 0.50 -4.76 3.17
C LEU A 74 1.02 -5.22 1.82
N THR A 75 0.77 -4.42 0.78
CA THR A 75 1.25 -4.68 -0.59
C THR A 75 2.29 -3.66 -0.99
N ARG A 76 3.36 -4.11 -1.67
CA ARG A 76 4.34 -3.25 -2.34
C ARG A 76 4.41 -3.61 -3.81
N ILE A 77 4.47 -2.58 -4.66
CA ILE A 77 4.76 -2.71 -6.07
C ILE A 77 5.86 -1.72 -6.40
N GLU A 78 6.90 -2.17 -7.09
CA GLU A 78 8.00 -1.33 -7.53
C GLU A 78 8.27 -1.58 -9.01
N VAL A 79 8.33 -0.51 -9.80
CA VAL A 79 8.55 -0.58 -11.26
C VAL A 79 9.45 0.57 -11.71
N PRO A 80 10.13 0.44 -12.87
CA PRO A 80 10.83 1.56 -13.49
C PRO A 80 9.90 2.75 -13.69
N ALA A 81 10.38 3.94 -13.34
CA ALA A 81 9.60 5.16 -13.48
C ALA A 81 9.29 5.48 -14.95
N ARG A 82 8.11 6.06 -15.19
CA ARG A 82 7.77 6.67 -16.47
C ARG A 82 7.22 8.06 -16.19
N ALA A 83 7.82 9.07 -16.82
CA ALA A 83 7.38 10.45 -16.66
C ALA A 83 5.89 10.63 -17.03
N GLY A 84 5.23 11.58 -16.35
CA GLY A 84 3.81 11.85 -16.54
C GLY A 84 2.93 11.04 -15.60
N THR A 85 2.11 10.14 -16.15
CA THR A 85 1.11 9.39 -15.40
C THR A 85 1.37 7.89 -15.46
N MET A 86 1.23 7.23 -14.31
CA MET A 86 1.36 5.77 -14.17
C MET A 86 0.13 5.21 -13.45
N THR A 87 -0.29 3.99 -13.78
CA THR A 87 -1.43 3.33 -13.11
C THR A 87 -1.00 2.00 -12.49
N PHE A 88 -1.51 1.74 -11.30
CA PHE A 88 -1.19 0.57 -10.50
C PHE A 88 -2.46 -0.11 -10.03
N CYS A 89 -2.46 -1.44 -10.05
CA CYS A 89 -3.47 -2.21 -9.33
C CYS A 89 -2.91 -2.67 -7.98
N VAL A 90 -3.55 -2.27 -6.89
CA VAL A 90 -3.14 -2.58 -5.52
C VAL A 90 -4.23 -3.42 -4.83
N PRO A 91 -4.11 -4.77 -4.84
CA PRO A 91 -5.00 -5.65 -4.11
C PRO A 91 -4.93 -5.41 -2.60
N LEU A 92 -6.04 -5.66 -1.91
CA LEU A 92 -6.17 -5.49 -0.47
C LEU A 92 -6.67 -6.80 0.16
N PRO A 93 -6.36 -7.06 1.44
CA PRO A 93 -6.73 -8.32 2.08
C PRO A 93 -8.23 -8.44 2.38
N ALA A 94 -8.92 -7.32 2.62
CA ALA A 94 -10.34 -7.26 2.98
C ALA A 94 -10.92 -5.87 2.71
N SER A 95 -12.24 -5.71 2.78
CA SER A 95 -12.86 -4.39 2.86
C SER A 95 -12.38 -3.64 4.11
N GLY A 96 -12.20 -2.32 4.03
CA GLY A 96 -11.70 -1.52 5.15
C GLY A 96 -11.20 -0.14 4.74
N LEU A 97 -10.53 0.55 5.67
CA LEU A 97 -9.93 1.85 5.43
C LEU A 97 -8.42 1.70 5.18
N TYR A 98 -7.95 2.19 4.03
CA TYR A 98 -6.56 2.01 3.62
C TYR A 98 -5.91 3.33 3.19
N GLY A 99 -4.61 3.45 3.47
CA GLY A 99 -3.76 4.52 2.95
C GLY A 99 -2.87 3.99 1.84
N ILE A 100 -2.63 4.81 0.82
CA ILE A 100 -1.64 4.56 -0.22
C ILE A 100 -0.50 5.56 -0.06
N ALA A 101 0.74 5.06 -0.10
CA ALA A 101 1.95 5.86 -0.17
C ALA A 101 2.68 5.54 -1.47
N VAL A 102 3.07 6.58 -2.20
CA VAL A 102 3.86 6.48 -3.42
C VAL A 102 5.16 7.23 -3.23
N ARG A 103 6.27 6.63 -3.67
CA ARG A 103 7.58 7.24 -3.73
C ARG A 103 8.15 7.13 -5.13
N HIS A 104 8.73 8.21 -5.63
CA HIS A 104 9.58 8.22 -6.81
C HIS A 104 11.03 8.37 -6.35
N ASP A 105 11.76 7.26 -6.32
CA ASP A 105 13.19 7.20 -6.03
C ASP A 105 13.96 7.50 -7.32
N VAL A 106 14.35 8.76 -7.51
CA VAL A 106 14.89 9.24 -8.79
C VAL A 106 16.34 8.80 -8.97
N ASN A 107 17.11 8.78 -7.88
CA ASN A 107 18.54 8.47 -7.90
C ASN A 107 18.82 6.98 -7.67
N GLY A 108 17.81 6.19 -7.30
CA GLY A 108 17.93 4.74 -7.13
C GLY A 108 18.67 4.34 -5.85
N SER A 109 18.78 5.25 -4.88
CA SER A 109 19.49 5.00 -3.62
C SER A 109 18.77 4.03 -2.69
N GLY A 110 17.46 3.85 -2.87
CA GLY A 110 16.62 3.07 -1.97
C GLY A 110 16.25 3.80 -0.67
N GLU A 111 16.88 4.94 -0.36
CA GLU A 111 16.66 5.75 0.85
C GLU A 111 15.91 7.03 0.53
N THR A 112 15.01 7.47 1.42
CA THR A 112 14.21 8.68 1.17
C THR A 112 15.09 9.94 1.17
N ASP A 113 15.39 10.47 -0.02
CA ASP A 113 16.01 11.79 -0.19
C ASP A 113 14.95 12.80 -0.62
N ILE A 114 14.41 13.55 0.33
CA ILE A 114 13.33 14.51 0.09
C ILE A 114 13.70 15.66 -0.85
N ARG A 115 14.99 15.87 -1.16
CA ARG A 115 15.44 16.93 -2.09
C ARG A 115 15.37 16.48 -3.55
N VAL A 116 15.42 15.18 -3.80
CA VAL A 116 15.49 14.61 -5.15
C VAL A 116 14.23 13.78 -5.44
N ASP A 117 13.79 13.00 -4.45
CA ASP A 117 12.67 12.10 -4.56
C ASP A 117 11.32 12.82 -4.53
N GLY A 118 10.33 12.18 -5.13
CA GLY A 118 8.94 12.61 -5.03
C GLY A 118 8.13 11.71 -4.11
N GLY A 119 7.05 12.27 -3.57
CA GLY A 119 6.05 11.52 -2.82
C GLY A 119 4.62 11.85 -3.24
N ALA A 120 3.73 10.88 -3.14
CA ALA A 120 2.28 11.10 -3.17
C ALA A 120 1.59 10.22 -2.14
N MET A 121 0.40 10.61 -1.72
CA MET A 121 -0.43 9.81 -0.81
C MET A 121 -1.89 9.88 -1.21
N SER A 122 -2.66 8.85 -0.85
CA SER A 122 -4.12 8.85 -1.06
C SER A 122 -4.79 10.07 -0.43
N ASN A 123 -5.85 10.56 -1.07
CA ASN A 123 -6.57 11.81 -0.75
C ASN A 123 -5.76 13.10 -0.92
N ASN A 124 -4.50 13.04 -1.40
CA ASN A 124 -3.67 14.21 -1.68
C ASN A 124 -3.65 15.27 -0.55
N PRO A 125 -3.38 14.87 0.72
CA PRO A 125 -3.32 15.84 1.81
C PRO A 125 -2.24 16.88 1.56
N SER A 126 -2.44 18.09 2.07
CA SER A 126 -1.42 19.14 2.03
C SER A 126 -0.15 18.66 2.73
N ILE A 127 0.95 18.57 1.97
CA ILE A 127 2.27 18.29 2.50
C ILE A 127 2.86 19.65 2.92
N ASN A 128 2.97 19.88 4.23
CA ASN A 128 3.69 21.03 4.75
C ASN A 128 4.95 20.57 5.49
N ILE A 129 5.95 21.45 5.56
CA ILE A 129 7.23 21.19 6.23
C ILE A 129 7.05 20.80 7.70
N PHE A 130 5.98 21.30 8.34
CA PHE A 130 5.65 21.03 9.74
C PHE A 130 5.09 19.62 10.02
N ASN A 131 4.61 18.87 9.01
CA ASN A 131 4.14 17.49 9.16
C ASN A 131 5.17 16.44 8.74
N MET A 132 6.44 16.81 8.52
CA MET A 132 7.51 15.88 8.10
C MET A 132 7.14 15.03 6.86
N GLY A 133 6.17 15.48 6.06
CA GLY A 133 5.58 14.71 4.96
C GLY A 133 4.69 13.52 5.35
N LYS A 134 4.40 13.26 6.63
CA LYS A 134 3.59 12.14 7.13
C LYS A 134 2.22 12.63 7.65
N PRO A 135 1.23 12.86 6.77
CA PRO A 135 -0.13 13.20 7.17
C PRO A 135 -0.75 12.10 8.06
N SER A 136 -1.69 12.47 8.93
CA SER A 136 -2.47 11.53 9.73
C SER A 136 -3.14 10.46 8.87
N TYR A 137 -3.23 9.23 9.39
CA TYR A 137 -3.94 8.11 8.77
C TYR A 137 -5.40 8.48 8.41
N THR A 138 -6.03 9.36 9.21
CA THR A 138 -7.39 9.85 8.95
C THR A 138 -7.49 10.72 7.70
N LYS A 139 -6.41 11.41 7.32
CA LYS A 139 -6.38 12.27 6.13
C LYS A 139 -6.18 11.45 4.86
N VAL A 140 -5.43 10.35 4.93
CA VAL A 140 -5.12 9.50 3.77
C VAL A 140 -6.08 8.32 3.59
N GLY A 141 -6.91 8.03 4.59
CA GLY A 141 -7.81 6.88 4.59
C GLY A 141 -8.80 6.89 3.44
N VAL A 142 -8.80 5.82 2.65
CA VAL A 142 -9.74 5.56 1.56
C VAL A 142 -10.59 4.35 1.96
N PRO A 143 -11.93 4.50 2.07
CA PRO A 143 -12.78 3.35 2.35
C PRO A 143 -12.90 2.45 1.12
N VAL A 144 -12.63 1.16 1.26
CA VAL A 144 -12.70 0.17 0.18
C VAL A 144 -13.67 -0.92 0.58
N GLY A 145 -14.69 -1.14 -0.25
CA GLY A 145 -15.61 -2.27 -0.12
C GLY A 145 -15.04 -3.54 -0.75
N ASN A 146 -15.90 -4.49 -1.13
CA ASN A 146 -15.46 -5.77 -1.70
C ASN A 146 -15.02 -5.70 -3.17
N GLY A 147 -15.26 -4.57 -3.85
CA GLY A 147 -14.89 -4.36 -5.25
C GLY A 147 -13.59 -3.57 -5.44
N VAL A 148 -13.33 -3.21 -6.69
CA VAL A 148 -12.24 -2.30 -7.05
C VAL A 148 -12.69 -0.85 -6.88
N ARG A 149 -11.90 -0.05 -6.17
CA ARG A 149 -12.09 1.41 -6.09
C ARG A 149 -10.97 2.13 -6.83
N SER A 150 -11.32 3.07 -7.69
CA SER A 150 -10.32 3.90 -8.39
C SER A 150 -10.02 5.18 -7.61
N ILE A 151 -8.75 5.57 -7.53
CA ILE A 151 -8.29 6.84 -6.96
C ILE A 151 -7.19 7.46 -7.82
N ARG A 152 -7.04 8.79 -7.72
CA ARG A 152 -5.91 9.52 -8.30
C ARG A 152 -5.07 10.16 -7.19
N VAL A 153 -3.75 10.06 -7.31
CA VAL A 153 -2.80 10.67 -6.39
C VAL A 153 -1.80 11.52 -7.16
N GLN A 154 -1.43 12.65 -6.59
CA GLN A 154 -0.58 13.65 -7.22
C GLN A 154 0.81 13.61 -6.59
N MET A 155 1.83 13.33 -7.40
CA MET A 155 3.22 13.45 -6.98
C MET A 155 3.56 14.90 -6.65
N ARG A 156 4.33 15.04 -5.58
CA ARG A 156 4.94 16.28 -5.13
C ARG A 156 6.44 16.07 -5.03
N TYR A 157 7.19 17.10 -5.41
CA TYR A 157 8.63 17.19 -5.32
C TYR A 157 8.94 18.52 -4.63
N LEU A 158 9.99 18.55 -3.81
CA LEU A 158 10.49 19.77 -3.19
C LEU A 158 11.53 20.47 -4.07
#